data_AF-A0A811KTN3-F1
#
_entry.id   AF-A0A811KTN3-F1
#
_cell.length_a   1.000
_cell.length_b   1.000
_cell.length_c   1.000
_cell.angle_alpha   90.00
_cell.angle_beta   90.00
_cell.angle_gamma   90.00
#
_symmetry.space_group_name_H-M   'P 1'
#
loop_
_entity.id
_entity.type
_entity.pdbx_description
1 polymer ?
#
loop_
_entity_poly.entity_id
_entity_poly.type
_entity_poly.pdbx_seq_one_letter_code
_entity_poly.pdbx_strand_id
1 'polypeptide(L)'
;MPDELPRIPKKRRPRNKPRSDAWLQQNLNAYRPSFTFRCALPVIASTAAVCWGMGITLIYNNSKAIEHEIDYTDCSNGGDLWQTKVEDSKKICTHEFHLEQEYKGDVTFYYGLDGFYQNIRKYHQSRNDHQLRSHDLRATEDCYPYEHSKVNGRELPIVPCGAVANSMFNDTFTLYRVIDGNHVKVDWTALDIVDPRFREKKYKNPKTCRGNITTCPGFENTAKPEDWTRHIAEIGDVETGRALENADFIIWMETSALPNFRKVYRKLRVLPANENKDGLNVGRYVLEIVDTERASNGFVRLQTSNNK
;
A
#
# COMPACT_ATOMS: atom_id res chain seq x y z
N MET A 1 57.22 47.03 -67.96
CA MET A 1 57.49 45.58 -67.95
C MET A 1 58.80 45.36 -67.20
N PRO A 2 58.93 44.28 -66.43
CA PRO A 2 58.12 43.85 -65.28
C PRO A 2 58.99 44.02 -64.00
N ASP A 3 58.49 43.84 -62.78
CA ASP A 3 58.56 42.54 -62.13
C ASP A 3 57.48 42.42 -61.05
N GLU A 4 56.64 41.41 -61.25
CA GLU A 4 55.75 40.88 -60.24
C GLU A 4 56.57 40.45 -59.01
N LEU A 5 56.28 41.03 -57.84
CA LEU A 5 56.73 40.46 -56.58
C LEU A 5 56.19 39.03 -56.48
N PRO A 6 57.04 38.02 -56.24
CA PRO A 6 56.62 36.63 -56.25
C PRO A 6 55.57 36.38 -55.17
N ARG A 7 54.39 35.91 -55.57
CA ARG A 7 53.35 35.44 -54.63
C ARG A 7 53.90 34.25 -53.87
N ILE A 8 54.13 34.42 -52.57
CA ILE A 8 54.54 33.33 -51.67
C ILE A 8 53.46 32.22 -51.75
N PRO A 9 53.81 30.98 -52.12
CA PRO A 9 52.82 29.92 -52.24
C PRO A 9 52.23 29.61 -50.86
N LYS A 10 50.88 29.62 -50.75
CA LYS A 10 50.20 29.12 -49.54
C LYS A 10 50.63 27.67 -49.31
N LYS A 11 51.42 27.41 -48.27
CA LYS A 11 51.89 26.06 -47.91
C LYS A 11 50.70 25.10 -47.87
N ARG A 12 50.72 24.08 -48.75
CA ARG A 12 49.75 22.97 -48.72
C ARG A 12 49.87 22.25 -47.37
N ARG A 13 48.74 22.01 -46.70
CA ARG A 13 48.71 21.29 -45.42
C ARG A 13 49.33 19.88 -45.64
N PRO A 14 50.22 19.40 -44.75
CA PRO A 14 50.83 18.09 -44.89
C PRO A 14 49.74 17.00 -44.90
N ARG A 15 49.81 16.03 -45.83
CA ARG A 15 48.78 14.99 -46.02
C ARG A 15 48.55 14.12 -44.78
N ASN A 16 49.57 14.00 -43.91
CA ASN A 16 49.54 13.20 -42.68
C ASN A 16 49.41 14.05 -41.41
N LYS A 17 49.10 15.35 -41.51
CA LYS A 17 48.89 16.18 -40.32
C LYS A 17 47.50 15.87 -39.74
N PRO A 18 47.39 15.45 -38.46
CA PRO A 18 46.10 15.23 -37.84
C PRO A 18 45.29 16.53 -37.81
N ARG A 19 43.96 16.39 -37.92
CA ARG A 19 43.05 17.54 -37.91
C ARG A 19 43.15 18.29 -36.58
N SER A 20 43.09 19.60 -36.66
CA SER A 20 43.21 20.49 -35.49
C SER A 20 41.87 20.76 -34.80
N ASP A 21 40.96 19.79 -34.83
CA ASP A 21 39.64 19.94 -34.23
C ASP A 21 39.78 19.77 -32.71
N ALA A 22 39.10 20.61 -31.92
CA ALA A 22 39.19 20.62 -30.46
C ALA A 22 38.87 19.26 -29.83
N TRP A 23 37.96 18.49 -30.43
CA TRP A 23 37.63 17.11 -30.03
C TRP A 23 38.82 16.16 -30.23
N LEU A 24 39.42 16.15 -31.43
CA LEU A 24 40.51 15.25 -31.79
C LEU A 24 41.81 15.59 -31.04
N GLN A 25 41.98 16.85 -30.67
CA GLN A 25 43.13 17.33 -29.90
C GLN A 25 42.89 17.35 -28.39
N GLN A 26 41.74 16.82 -27.92
CA GLN A 26 41.36 16.81 -26.50
C GLN A 26 41.42 18.20 -25.83
N ASN A 27 41.16 19.24 -26.61
CA ASN A 27 41.17 20.64 -26.19
C ASN A 27 39.74 21.20 -26.19
N LEU A 28 38.78 20.42 -25.68
CA LEU A 28 37.42 20.88 -25.44
C LEU A 28 37.41 21.77 -24.19
N ASN A 29 36.52 22.74 -24.19
CA ASN A 29 36.24 23.53 -22.98
C ASN A 29 35.71 22.58 -21.90
N ALA A 30 36.52 22.36 -20.87
CA ALA A 30 36.18 21.52 -19.74
C ALA A 30 36.27 22.35 -18.46
N TYR A 31 35.20 22.34 -17.66
CA TYR A 31 35.27 22.84 -16.29
C TYR A 31 35.94 21.79 -15.42
N ARG A 32 37.07 22.15 -14.79
CA ARG A 32 37.86 21.27 -13.92
C ARG A 32 37.84 21.82 -12.49
N PRO A 33 36.80 21.52 -11.69
CA PRO A 33 36.71 22.04 -10.34
C PRO A 33 37.86 21.50 -9.49
N SER A 34 38.53 22.38 -8.75
CA SER A 34 39.48 21.99 -7.71
C SER A 34 38.82 22.18 -6.35
N PHE A 35 38.63 21.08 -5.61
CA PHE A 35 38.03 21.12 -4.28
C PHE A 35 39.09 21.54 -3.26
N THR A 36 39.28 22.85 -3.14
CA THR A 36 40.07 23.45 -2.07
C THR A 36 39.18 23.75 -0.86
N PHE A 37 39.76 23.82 0.34
CA PHE A 37 39.04 24.09 1.58
C PHE A 37 38.17 25.36 1.49
N ARG A 38 38.65 26.40 0.81
CA ARG A 38 37.94 27.68 0.62
C ARG A 38 36.68 27.56 -0.23
N CYS A 39 36.65 26.63 -1.18
CA CYS A 39 35.46 26.36 -2.00
C CYS A 39 34.52 25.33 -1.37
N ALA A 40 35.06 24.37 -0.62
CA ALA A 40 34.28 23.31 0.02
C ALA A 40 33.51 23.82 1.25
N LEU A 41 34.14 24.66 2.09
CA LEU A 41 33.53 25.18 3.32
C LEU A 41 32.16 25.87 3.10
N PRO A 42 31.99 26.82 2.14
CA PRO A 42 30.70 27.45 1.92
C PRO A 42 29.63 26.48 1.40
N VAL A 43 30.00 25.47 0.61
CA VAL A 43 29.07 24.45 0.09
C VAL A 43 28.58 23.53 1.22
N ILE A 44 29.49 23.12 2.11
CA ILE A 44 29.15 22.31 3.28
C ILE A 44 28.26 23.12 4.23
N ALA A 45 28.63 24.39 4.51
CA ALA A 45 27.85 25.26 5.38
C ALA A 45 26.44 25.53 4.84
N SER A 46 26.30 25.74 3.52
CA SER A 46 24.99 25.97 2.90
C SER A 46 24.12 24.71 2.93
N THR A 47 24.69 23.54 2.66
CA THR A 47 23.97 22.25 2.72
C THR A 47 23.57 21.95 4.16
N ALA A 48 24.45 22.19 5.14
CA ALA A 48 24.13 22.05 6.55
C ALA A 48 22.95 22.94 6.98
N ALA A 49 22.93 24.21 6.55
CA ALA A 49 21.83 25.12 6.85
C ALA A 49 20.49 24.64 6.25
N VAL A 50 20.50 24.13 5.02
CA VAL A 50 19.29 23.59 4.37
C VAL A 50 18.81 22.33 5.09
N CYS A 51 19.70 21.38 5.37
CA CYS A 51 19.35 20.15 6.09
C CYS A 51 18.83 20.45 7.51
N TRP A 52 19.40 21.44 8.19
CA TRP A 52 18.95 21.87 9.51
C TRP A 52 17.53 22.46 9.46
N GLY A 53 17.26 23.34 8.50
CA GLY A 53 15.91 23.89 8.28
C GLY A 53 14.89 22.80 7.98
N MET A 54 15.19 21.91 7.03
CA MET A 54 14.32 20.78 6.69
C MET A 54 14.09 19.84 7.89
N GLY A 55 15.15 19.54 8.66
CA GLY A 55 15.05 18.68 9.84
C GLY A 55 14.11 19.24 10.89
N ILE A 56 14.20 20.54 11.19
CA ILE A 56 13.29 21.22 12.13
C ILE A 56 11.85 21.14 11.63
N THR A 57 11.61 21.45 10.36
CA THR A 57 10.25 21.40 9.78
C THR A 57 9.67 19.98 9.85
N LEU A 58 10.46 18.96 9.53
CA LEU A 58 10.03 17.56 9.59
C LEU A 58 9.70 17.12 11.03
N ILE A 59 10.57 17.42 12.00
CA ILE A 59 10.34 17.08 13.41
C ILE A 59 9.08 17.78 13.94
N TYR A 60 8.91 19.07 13.62
CA TYR A 60 7.75 19.85 14.04
C TYR A 60 6.43 19.33 13.44
N ASN A 61 6.44 18.89 12.18
CA ASN A 61 5.25 18.32 11.56
C ASN A 61 4.97 16.90 12.08
N ASN A 62 6.01 16.10 12.34
CA ASN A 62 5.88 14.76 12.86
C ASN A 62 5.33 14.73 14.29
N SER A 63 5.72 15.69 15.15
CA SER A 63 5.23 15.76 16.53
C SER A 63 3.74 16.12 16.65
N LYS A 64 3.11 16.58 15.56
CA LYS A 64 1.65 16.83 15.50
C LYS A 64 0.85 15.62 15.06
N ALA A 65 1.47 14.56 14.59
CA ALA A 65 0.76 13.34 14.22
C ALA A 65 0.33 12.61 15.50
N ILE A 66 -0.97 12.34 15.61
CA ILE A 66 -1.53 11.61 16.75
C ILE A 66 -1.82 10.18 16.27
N GLU A 67 -1.29 9.21 16.99
CA GLU A 67 -1.48 7.78 16.73
C GLU A 67 -1.92 7.08 18.01
N HIS A 68 -2.86 6.14 17.90
CA HIS A 68 -3.23 5.22 18.97
C HIS A 68 -3.14 3.79 18.45
N GLU A 69 -2.43 2.94 19.20
CA GLU A 69 -2.11 1.57 18.82
C GLU A 69 -2.61 0.60 19.88
N ILE A 70 -3.25 -0.48 19.43
CA ILE A 70 -3.80 -1.53 20.27
C ILE A 70 -3.32 -2.87 19.70
N ASP A 71 -2.52 -3.60 20.49
CA ASP A 71 -2.13 -4.97 20.17
C ASP A 71 -3.26 -5.93 20.61
N TYR A 72 -3.76 -6.75 19.69
CA TYR A 72 -4.87 -7.69 19.93
C TYR A 72 -4.45 -9.15 19.79
N THR A 73 -3.14 -9.43 19.73
CA THR A 73 -2.58 -10.79 19.56
C THR A 73 -3.08 -11.78 20.60
N ASP A 74 -3.15 -11.38 21.88
CA ASP A 74 -3.56 -12.24 22.99
C ASP A 74 -5.08 -12.29 23.20
N CYS A 75 -5.89 -11.73 22.30
CA CYS A 75 -7.32 -11.69 22.52
C CYS A 75 -7.97 -13.09 22.56
N SER A 76 -7.45 -14.02 21.75
CA SER A 76 -7.93 -15.40 21.72
C SER A 76 -7.67 -16.17 23.03
N ASN A 77 -6.66 -15.75 23.80
CA ASN A 77 -6.26 -16.35 25.08
C ASN A 77 -7.01 -15.76 26.28
N GLY A 78 -7.82 -14.72 26.08
CA GLY A 78 -8.63 -14.11 27.14
C GLY A 78 -7.79 -13.38 28.19
N GLY A 79 -6.86 -12.53 27.77
CA GLY A 79 -6.11 -11.67 28.70
C GLY A 79 -7.00 -10.66 29.44
N ASP A 80 -6.53 -10.13 30.57
CA ASP A 80 -7.28 -9.24 31.48
C ASP A 80 -7.90 -7.99 30.83
N LEU A 81 -7.40 -7.60 29.65
CA LEU A 81 -7.84 -6.41 28.90
C LEU A 81 -8.96 -6.69 27.88
N TRP A 82 -9.25 -7.96 27.60
CA TRP A 82 -10.16 -8.38 26.53
C TRP A 82 -11.36 -9.13 27.08
N GLN A 83 -12.54 -8.83 26.54
CA GLN A 83 -13.73 -9.64 26.75
C GLN A 83 -13.96 -10.50 25.50
N THR A 84 -13.85 -11.82 25.66
CA THR A 84 -13.99 -12.77 24.56
C THR A 84 -15.36 -13.44 24.60
N LYS A 85 -16.07 -13.44 23.47
CA LYS A 85 -17.32 -14.15 23.25
C LYS A 85 -17.14 -15.10 22.08
N VAL A 86 -17.66 -16.32 22.19
CA VAL A 86 -17.63 -17.29 21.10
C VAL A 86 -19.04 -17.41 20.55
N GLU A 87 -19.23 -16.99 19.30
CA GLU A 87 -20.51 -17.04 18.60
C GLU A 87 -20.29 -17.72 17.24
N ASP A 88 -21.08 -18.76 16.93
CA ASP A 88 -21.01 -19.51 15.66
C ASP A 88 -19.59 -19.93 15.22
N SER A 89 -18.78 -20.45 16.15
CA SER A 89 -17.38 -20.84 15.93
C SER A 89 -16.43 -19.68 15.55
N LYS A 90 -16.85 -18.43 15.73
CA LYS A 90 -15.99 -17.24 15.62
C LYS A 90 -15.71 -16.69 17.00
N LYS A 91 -14.48 -16.25 17.23
CA LYS A 91 -14.06 -15.58 18.46
C LYS A 91 -14.24 -14.07 18.27
N ILE A 92 -15.12 -13.50 19.06
CA ILE A 92 -15.38 -12.06 19.10
C ILE A 92 -14.68 -11.50 20.32
N CYS A 93 -13.92 -10.45 20.09
CA CYS A 93 -12.95 -9.87 20.97
C CYS A 93 -13.28 -8.40 21.17
N THR A 94 -13.66 -8.00 22.39
CA THR A 94 -14.01 -6.61 22.67
C THR A 94 -13.06 -5.98 23.68
N HIS A 95 -12.53 -4.80 23.35
CA HIS A 95 -11.65 -4.00 24.19
C HIS A 95 -12.17 -2.56 24.30
N GLU A 96 -12.32 -2.10 25.55
CA GLU A 96 -12.70 -0.72 25.84
C GLU A 96 -11.44 0.11 26.10
N PHE A 97 -11.31 1.25 25.42
CA PHE A 97 -10.19 2.18 25.56
C PHE A 97 -10.68 3.63 25.60
N HIS A 98 -9.82 4.52 26.11
CA HIS A 98 -10.11 5.94 26.22
C HIS A 98 -9.18 6.76 25.32
N LEU A 99 -9.75 7.61 24.47
CA LEU A 99 -8.99 8.58 23.68
C LEU A 99 -8.80 9.86 24.49
N GLU A 100 -7.55 10.16 24.88
CA GLU A 100 -7.21 11.34 25.67
C GLU A 100 -7.26 12.66 24.86
N GLN A 101 -7.10 12.56 23.54
CA GLN A 101 -7.02 13.70 22.64
C GLN A 101 -8.00 13.53 21.48
N GLU A 102 -8.50 14.64 20.95
CA GLU A 102 -9.38 14.67 19.78
C GLU A 102 -8.57 14.51 18.49
N TYR A 103 -9.01 13.57 17.64
CA TYR A 103 -8.42 13.29 16.34
C TYR A 103 -9.15 14.10 15.28
N LYS A 104 -8.59 15.26 14.93
CA LYS A 104 -9.21 16.19 13.98
C LYS A 104 -8.98 15.79 12.53
N GLY A 105 -10.02 15.86 11.72
CA GLY A 105 -9.97 15.63 10.27
C GLY A 105 -10.10 14.17 9.86
N ASP A 106 -9.44 13.78 8.76
CA ASP A 106 -9.54 12.44 8.20
C ASP A 106 -8.72 11.44 9.03
N VAL A 107 -9.43 10.56 9.76
CA VAL A 107 -8.81 9.48 10.53
C VAL A 107 -8.73 8.23 9.67
N THR A 108 -7.54 7.64 9.57
CA THR A 108 -7.34 6.37 8.88
C THR A 108 -7.14 5.25 9.90
N PHE A 109 -7.92 4.18 9.75
CA PHE A 109 -7.81 2.95 10.51
C PHE A 109 -6.86 2.00 9.78
N TYR A 110 -5.81 1.57 10.46
CA TYR A 110 -4.86 0.60 9.98
C TYR A 110 -4.95 -0.70 10.77
N TYR A 111 -4.75 -1.82 10.09
CA TYR A 111 -4.35 -3.06 10.74
C TYR A 111 -2.87 -3.30 10.45
N GLY A 112 -2.17 -3.94 11.37
CA GLY A 112 -0.78 -4.29 11.24
C GLY A 112 -0.54 -5.73 11.64
N LEU A 113 0.49 -6.31 11.04
CA LEU A 113 0.96 -7.66 11.32
C LEU A 113 2.44 -7.58 11.63
N ASP A 114 2.84 -8.24 12.72
CA ASP A 114 4.22 -8.34 13.14
C ASP A 114 4.78 -9.74 12.89
N GLY A 115 6.02 -9.79 12.39
CA GLY A 115 6.67 -11.05 12.04
C GLY A 115 6.10 -11.75 10.80
N PHE A 116 5.36 -11.05 9.92
CA PHE A 116 4.80 -11.61 8.69
C PHE A 116 5.63 -11.22 7.45
N TYR A 117 6.40 -12.16 6.90
CA TYR A 117 7.39 -11.88 5.86
C TYR A 117 6.81 -11.91 4.43
N GLN A 118 6.11 -10.85 4.02
CA GLN A 118 5.63 -10.70 2.63
C GLN A 118 6.75 -10.48 1.60
N ASN A 119 7.93 -10.09 2.06
CA ASN A 119 9.08 -9.75 1.22
C ASN A 119 9.91 -10.97 0.78
N ILE A 120 9.52 -12.19 1.15
CA ILE A 120 10.17 -13.41 0.67
C ILE A 120 9.92 -13.53 -0.84
N ARG A 121 10.99 -13.69 -1.63
CA ARG A 121 10.92 -13.73 -3.10
C ARG A 121 9.85 -14.69 -3.64
N LYS A 122 9.80 -15.93 -3.13
CA LYS A 122 8.81 -16.93 -3.57
C LYS A 122 7.38 -16.51 -3.26
N TYR A 123 7.15 -15.95 -2.07
CA TYR A 123 5.84 -15.43 -1.68
C TYR A 123 5.44 -14.25 -2.57
N HIS A 124 6.31 -13.26 -2.71
CA HIS A 124 6.06 -12.07 -3.54
C HIS A 124 5.79 -12.39 -5.02
N GLN A 125 6.47 -13.40 -5.56
CA GLN A 125 6.32 -13.85 -6.95
C GLN A 125 5.09 -14.73 -7.17
N SER A 126 4.53 -15.34 -6.12
CA SER A 126 3.39 -16.25 -6.20
C SER A 126 2.07 -15.47 -6.38
N ARG A 127 1.90 -14.90 -7.57
CA ARG A 127 0.69 -14.21 -8.06
C ARG A 127 0.75 -14.10 -9.59
N ASN A 128 -0.41 -14.09 -10.25
CA ASN A 128 -0.47 -13.90 -11.70
C ASN A 128 -1.16 -12.57 -12.08
N ASP A 129 -0.39 -11.66 -12.67
CA ASP A 129 -0.87 -10.33 -13.05
C ASP A 129 -1.86 -10.34 -14.24
N HIS A 130 -1.81 -11.34 -15.13
CA HIS A 130 -2.78 -11.50 -16.22
C HIS A 130 -4.16 -11.90 -15.70
N GLN A 131 -4.17 -12.74 -14.65
CA GLN A 131 -5.38 -13.13 -13.95
C GLN A 131 -6.01 -11.94 -13.19
N LEU A 132 -5.20 -11.16 -12.46
CA LEU A 132 -5.69 -9.99 -11.71
C LEU A 132 -6.30 -8.90 -12.60
N ARG A 133 -5.82 -8.77 -13.84
CA ARG A 133 -6.40 -7.86 -14.85
C ARG A 133 -7.60 -8.46 -15.59
N SER A 134 -8.00 -9.70 -15.26
CA SER A 134 -9.03 -10.46 -15.96
C SER A 134 -8.80 -10.57 -17.49
N HIS A 135 -7.54 -10.66 -17.91
CA HIS A 135 -7.20 -10.96 -19.32
C HIS A 135 -7.39 -12.44 -19.62
N ASP A 136 -6.85 -13.28 -18.74
CA ASP A 136 -7.03 -14.74 -18.78
C ASP A 136 -7.10 -15.27 -17.33
N LEU A 137 -8.23 -15.87 -16.97
CA LEU A 137 -8.45 -16.41 -15.64
C LEU A 137 -7.74 -17.77 -15.42
N ARG A 138 -7.32 -18.42 -16.50
CA ARG A 138 -6.63 -19.72 -16.46
C ARG A 138 -5.11 -19.59 -16.36
N ALA A 139 -4.57 -18.41 -16.61
CA ALA A 139 -3.15 -18.12 -16.47
C ALA A 139 -2.73 -18.19 -14.99
N THR A 140 -2.12 -19.33 -14.62
CA THR A 140 -1.76 -19.66 -13.23
C THR A 140 -0.30 -20.10 -13.07
N GLU A 141 0.52 -20.01 -14.13
CA GLU A 141 1.89 -20.54 -14.19
C GLU A 141 2.85 -19.97 -13.11
N ASP A 142 2.63 -18.71 -12.69
CA ASP A 142 3.46 -18.04 -11.67
C ASP A 142 3.00 -18.35 -10.23
N CYS A 143 1.91 -19.09 -10.06
CA CYS A 143 1.21 -19.23 -8.79
C CYS A 143 1.56 -20.51 -8.00
N TYR A 144 2.53 -21.31 -8.43
CA TYR A 144 2.96 -22.52 -7.72
C TYR A 144 3.14 -22.30 -6.21
N PRO A 145 2.59 -23.16 -5.33
CA PRO A 145 1.78 -24.37 -5.60
C PRO A 145 0.26 -24.13 -5.74
N TYR A 146 -0.21 -22.90 -5.60
CA TYR A 146 -1.63 -22.52 -5.53
C TYR A 146 -2.23 -22.21 -6.90
N GLU A 147 -2.07 -23.13 -7.85
CA GLU A 147 -2.47 -22.95 -9.26
C GLU A 147 -3.89 -23.49 -9.50
N HIS A 148 -4.13 -24.70 -9.02
CA HIS A 148 -5.34 -25.45 -9.26
C HIS A 148 -5.86 -26.10 -7.98
N SER A 149 -7.18 -26.25 -7.90
CA SER A 149 -7.84 -27.00 -6.84
C SER A 149 -8.76 -28.06 -7.43
N LYS A 150 -8.82 -29.22 -6.78
CA LYS A 150 -9.70 -30.32 -7.19
C LYS A 150 -11.07 -30.14 -6.54
N VAL A 151 -12.04 -29.68 -7.32
CA VAL A 151 -13.44 -29.53 -6.88
C VAL A 151 -14.29 -30.55 -7.63
N ASN A 152 -14.97 -31.44 -6.90
CA ASN A 152 -15.84 -32.48 -7.48
C ASN A 152 -15.14 -33.37 -8.54
N GLY A 153 -13.85 -33.68 -8.31
CA GLY A 153 -13.04 -34.49 -9.24
C GLY A 153 -12.59 -33.77 -10.50
N ARG A 154 -12.91 -32.49 -10.69
CA ARG A 154 -12.41 -31.63 -11.77
C ARG A 154 -11.32 -30.70 -11.25
N GLU A 155 -10.28 -30.53 -12.04
CA GLU A 155 -9.20 -29.58 -11.76
C GLU A 155 -9.62 -28.20 -12.28
N LEU A 156 -9.85 -27.26 -11.36
CA LEU A 156 -10.25 -25.90 -11.67
C LEU A 156 -9.11 -24.93 -11.30
N PRO A 157 -8.85 -23.90 -12.11
CA PRO A 157 -7.89 -22.86 -11.75
C PRO A 157 -8.38 -22.10 -10.51
N ILE A 158 -7.48 -21.84 -9.58
CA ILE A 158 -7.75 -21.03 -8.40
C ILE A 158 -7.79 -19.56 -8.82
N VAL A 159 -8.83 -18.83 -8.41
CA VAL A 159 -8.95 -17.39 -8.65
C VAL A 159 -9.32 -16.68 -7.34
N PRO A 160 -8.50 -15.73 -6.86
CA PRO A 160 -7.13 -15.41 -7.28
C PRO A 160 -6.11 -16.51 -6.91
N CYS A 161 -5.18 -16.83 -7.82
CA CYS A 161 -4.12 -17.80 -7.57
C CYS A 161 -2.95 -17.21 -6.77
N GLY A 162 -2.18 -18.10 -6.14
CA GLY A 162 -0.91 -17.77 -5.50
C GLY A 162 -0.96 -17.60 -3.99
N ALA A 163 0.21 -17.70 -3.37
CA ALA A 163 0.40 -17.68 -1.92
C ALA A 163 -0.05 -16.35 -1.31
N VAL A 164 0.21 -15.23 -2.00
CA VAL A 164 -0.17 -13.89 -1.53
C VAL A 164 -1.67 -13.81 -1.32
N ALA A 165 -2.45 -14.27 -2.30
CA ALA A 165 -3.90 -14.21 -2.21
C ALA A 165 -4.46 -15.23 -1.22
N ASN A 166 -3.89 -16.44 -1.16
CA ASN A 166 -4.36 -17.49 -0.26
C ASN A 166 -4.29 -17.05 1.22
N SER A 167 -3.21 -16.39 1.65
CA SER A 167 -3.05 -15.91 3.03
C SER A 167 -3.66 -14.52 3.26
N MET A 168 -4.77 -14.19 2.59
CA MET A 168 -5.45 -12.89 2.75
C MET A 168 -5.92 -12.66 4.19
N PHE A 169 -5.65 -11.46 4.71
CA PHE A 169 -6.15 -11.02 6.01
C PHE A 169 -7.67 -10.95 6.03
N ASN A 170 -8.29 -11.52 7.07
CA ASN A 170 -9.72 -11.81 7.11
C ASN A 170 -10.40 -11.44 8.44
N ASP A 171 -9.68 -10.82 9.39
CA ASP A 171 -10.33 -10.31 10.60
C ASP A 171 -11.15 -9.05 10.28
N THR A 172 -12.23 -8.87 11.03
CA THR A 172 -13.13 -7.72 10.85
C THR A 172 -13.17 -6.86 12.09
N PHE A 173 -13.06 -5.55 11.88
CA PHE A 173 -13.06 -4.55 12.95
C PHE A 173 -14.33 -3.71 12.93
N THR A 174 -14.92 -3.51 14.11
CA THR A 174 -16.07 -2.65 14.36
C THR A 174 -15.73 -1.72 15.53
N LEU A 175 -15.82 -0.40 15.33
CA LEU A 175 -15.57 0.58 16.38
C LEU A 175 -16.89 1.18 16.85
N TYR A 176 -17.08 1.23 18.16
CA TYR A 176 -18.21 1.87 18.82
C TYR A 176 -17.73 3.02 19.71
N ARG A 177 -18.48 4.11 19.72
CA ARG A 177 -18.33 5.21 20.67
C ARG A 177 -19.35 5.02 21.80
N VAL A 178 -18.90 5.15 23.04
CA VAL A 178 -19.78 5.07 24.21
C VAL A 178 -20.33 6.46 24.53
N ILE A 179 -21.65 6.65 24.40
CA ILE A 179 -22.36 7.90 24.73
C ILE A 179 -23.48 7.54 25.72
N ASP A 180 -23.43 8.08 26.94
CA ASP A 180 -24.44 7.87 27.98
C ASP A 180 -24.78 6.39 28.25
N GLY A 181 -23.79 5.50 28.12
CA GLY A 181 -23.94 4.05 28.29
C GLY A 181 -24.41 3.29 27.05
N ASN A 182 -24.72 3.98 25.95
CA ASN A 182 -25.05 3.36 24.67
C ASN A 182 -23.83 3.26 23.74
N HIS A 183 -23.76 2.16 22.98
CA HIS A 183 -22.74 1.95 21.96
C HIS A 183 -23.25 2.47 20.61
N VAL A 184 -22.71 3.60 20.15
CA VAL A 184 -22.98 4.17 18.83
C VAL A 184 -21.89 3.73 17.87
N LYS A 185 -22.26 3.04 16.78
CA LYS A 185 -21.30 2.57 15.78
C LYS A 185 -20.64 3.75 15.06
N VAL A 186 -19.32 3.70 14.94
CA VAL A 186 -18.57 4.66 14.11
C VAL A 186 -18.63 4.18 12.66
N ASP A 187 -19.24 5.00 11.79
CA ASP A 187 -19.35 4.70 10.37
C ASP A 187 -18.01 4.92 9.67
N TRP A 188 -17.42 3.82 9.22
CA TRP A 188 -16.18 3.80 8.45
C TRP A 188 -16.49 3.71 6.96
N THR A 189 -15.72 4.43 6.14
CA THR A 189 -15.85 4.41 4.68
C THR A 189 -14.71 3.63 4.04
N ALA A 190 -15.05 2.78 3.05
CA ALA A 190 -14.08 2.07 2.23
C ALA A 190 -13.67 2.82 0.94
N LEU A 191 -14.35 3.92 0.64
CA LEU A 191 -14.09 4.78 -0.52
C LEU A 191 -12.73 5.49 -0.38
N ASP A 192 -12.06 5.71 -1.51
CA ASP A 192 -10.79 6.46 -1.62
C ASP A 192 -9.64 5.95 -0.74
N ILE A 193 -9.62 4.65 -0.47
CA ILE A 193 -8.50 3.97 0.19
C ILE A 193 -7.44 3.54 -0.83
N VAL A 194 -7.88 3.10 -2.00
CA VAL A 194 -7.02 2.71 -3.12
C VAL A 194 -7.05 3.82 -4.16
N ASP A 195 -5.88 4.27 -4.64
CA ASP A 195 -5.78 5.24 -5.72
C ASP A 195 -6.53 4.70 -6.97
N PRO A 196 -7.48 5.46 -7.53
CA PRO A 196 -8.30 5.03 -8.66
C PRO A 196 -7.47 4.54 -9.86
N ARG A 197 -6.30 5.14 -10.13
CA ARG A 197 -5.43 4.75 -11.26
C ARG A 197 -4.86 3.35 -11.08
N PHE A 198 -4.55 2.97 -9.84
CA PHE A 198 -4.07 1.62 -9.54
C PHE A 198 -5.20 0.61 -9.68
N ARG A 199 -6.37 0.93 -9.11
CA ARG A 199 -7.57 0.09 -9.20
C ARG A 199 -7.93 -0.18 -10.66
N GLU A 200 -8.08 0.86 -11.48
CA GLU A 200 -8.55 0.74 -12.87
C GLU A 200 -7.55 0.07 -13.83
N LYS A 201 -6.24 0.07 -13.53
CA LYS A 201 -5.23 -0.47 -14.45
C LYS A 201 -4.82 -1.90 -14.10
N LYS A 202 -4.68 -2.23 -12.81
CA LYS A 202 -4.08 -3.48 -12.36
C LYS A 202 -5.10 -4.54 -11.98
N TYR A 203 -6.28 -4.15 -11.52
CA TYR A 203 -7.31 -5.07 -11.05
C TYR A 203 -8.59 -4.85 -11.83
N LYS A 204 -9.11 -5.89 -12.47
CA LYS A 204 -10.36 -5.78 -13.23
C LYS A 204 -11.18 -7.03 -13.07
N ASN A 205 -12.48 -6.84 -12.96
CA ASN A 205 -13.42 -7.93 -13.06
C ASN A 205 -13.67 -8.33 -14.53
N PRO A 206 -14.07 -9.58 -14.78
CA PRO A 206 -14.55 -10.01 -16.09
C PRO A 206 -15.66 -9.09 -16.60
N LYS A 207 -15.72 -8.89 -17.93
CA LYS A 207 -16.73 -8.01 -18.55
C LYS A 207 -18.17 -8.43 -18.23
N THR A 208 -18.38 -9.71 -17.96
CA THR A 208 -19.66 -10.31 -17.56
C THR A 208 -20.14 -9.90 -16.17
N CYS A 209 -19.24 -9.39 -15.33
CA CYS A 209 -19.52 -8.97 -13.96
C CYS A 209 -19.97 -7.49 -13.84
N ARG A 210 -20.28 -6.84 -14.97
CA ARG A 210 -20.72 -5.43 -15.00
C ARG A 210 -22.20 -5.32 -14.67
N GLY A 211 -22.53 -4.57 -13.62
CA GLY A 211 -23.90 -4.28 -13.19
C GLY A 211 -24.11 -4.51 -11.69
N ASN A 212 -25.32 -4.27 -11.19
CA ASN A 212 -25.66 -4.47 -9.78
C ASN A 212 -26.05 -5.94 -9.47
N ILE A 213 -25.24 -6.90 -9.92
CA ILE A 213 -25.48 -8.34 -9.72
C ILE A 213 -24.71 -8.81 -8.47
N THR A 214 -25.41 -9.45 -7.53
CA THR A 214 -24.85 -9.92 -6.25
C THR A 214 -23.78 -11.00 -6.40
N THR A 215 -23.83 -11.82 -7.45
CA THR A 215 -22.81 -12.82 -7.77
C THR A 215 -22.24 -12.54 -9.15
N CYS A 216 -20.92 -12.48 -9.26
CA CYS A 216 -20.21 -12.21 -10.51
C CYS A 216 -20.16 -13.46 -11.42
N PRO A 217 -20.94 -13.55 -12.53
CA PRO A 217 -21.06 -14.78 -13.34
C PRO A 217 -19.79 -15.11 -14.15
N GLY A 218 -18.77 -14.25 -14.15
CA GLY A 218 -17.49 -14.52 -14.82
C GLY A 218 -16.60 -15.57 -14.17
N PHE A 219 -16.97 -16.07 -12.99
CA PHE A 219 -16.12 -16.95 -12.16
C PHE A 219 -16.70 -18.36 -11.96
N GLU A 220 -17.66 -18.80 -12.76
CA GLU A 220 -18.35 -20.09 -12.56
C GLU A 220 -17.45 -21.32 -12.72
N ASN A 221 -16.37 -21.23 -13.49
CA ASN A 221 -15.41 -22.33 -13.74
C ASN A 221 -14.08 -22.13 -13.01
N THR A 222 -14.11 -21.49 -11.84
CA THR A 222 -12.92 -21.23 -11.02
C THR A 222 -13.13 -21.77 -9.61
N ALA A 223 -12.02 -22.06 -8.93
CA ALA A 223 -12.03 -22.46 -7.53
C ALA A 223 -11.60 -21.29 -6.64
N LYS A 224 -12.06 -21.30 -5.38
CA LYS A 224 -11.54 -20.42 -4.34
C LYS A 224 -10.16 -20.90 -3.87
N PRO A 225 -9.32 -20.01 -3.32
CA PRO A 225 -8.13 -20.41 -2.59
C PRO A 225 -8.47 -21.35 -1.43
N GLU A 226 -7.53 -22.21 -1.05
CA GLU A 226 -7.73 -23.27 -0.06
C GLU A 226 -8.13 -22.72 1.31
N ASP A 227 -7.49 -21.62 1.72
CA ASP A 227 -7.70 -21.02 3.03
C ASP A 227 -8.88 -20.06 3.10
N TRP A 228 -9.54 -19.79 1.97
CA TRP A 228 -10.67 -18.87 1.91
C TRP A 228 -11.96 -19.55 2.32
N THR A 229 -12.80 -18.84 3.06
CA THR A 229 -14.15 -19.33 3.41
C THR A 229 -15.12 -19.17 2.25
N ARG A 230 -15.10 -18.01 1.58
CA ARG A 230 -15.99 -17.62 0.48
C ARG A 230 -15.27 -17.56 -0.85
N HIS A 231 -16.02 -17.66 -1.95
CA HIS A 231 -15.46 -17.49 -3.29
C HIS A 231 -15.23 -16.01 -3.61
N ILE A 232 -14.23 -15.66 -4.42
CA ILE A 232 -13.93 -14.24 -4.78
C ILE A 232 -15.16 -13.53 -5.37
N ALA A 233 -16.03 -14.25 -6.06
CA ALA A 233 -17.26 -13.74 -6.67
C ALA A 233 -18.30 -13.25 -5.65
N GLU A 234 -18.20 -13.68 -4.39
CA GLU A 234 -19.09 -13.36 -3.27
C GLU A 234 -18.50 -12.27 -2.36
N ILE A 235 -17.24 -11.89 -2.59
CA ILE A 235 -16.52 -10.91 -1.77
C ILE A 235 -16.78 -9.50 -2.29
N GLY A 236 -17.10 -8.59 -1.36
CA GLY A 236 -17.20 -7.17 -1.61
C GLY A 236 -18.63 -6.63 -1.61
N ASP A 237 -18.72 -5.31 -1.58
CA ASP A 237 -19.96 -4.55 -1.56
C ASP A 237 -19.85 -3.33 -2.48
N VAL A 238 -20.91 -2.52 -2.56
CA VAL A 238 -20.95 -1.28 -3.36
C VAL A 238 -19.85 -0.30 -2.93
N GLU A 239 -19.54 -0.20 -1.64
CA GLU A 239 -18.50 0.72 -1.15
C GLU A 239 -17.07 0.20 -1.34
N THR A 240 -16.83 -1.08 -1.04
CA THR A 240 -15.48 -1.68 -1.11
C THR A 240 -15.08 -2.06 -2.54
N GLY A 241 -16.04 -2.22 -3.45
CA GLY A 241 -15.82 -2.86 -4.74
C GLY A 241 -15.96 -4.37 -4.64
N ARG A 242 -16.35 -5.01 -5.76
CA ARG A 242 -16.66 -6.44 -5.82
C ARG A 242 -15.51 -7.24 -6.42
N ALA A 243 -15.38 -8.50 -5.98
CA ALA A 243 -14.42 -9.48 -6.48
C ALA A 243 -12.98 -8.94 -6.58
N LEU A 244 -12.34 -8.98 -7.75
CA LEU A 244 -10.93 -8.57 -7.91
C LEU A 244 -10.73 -7.06 -7.72
N GLU A 245 -11.79 -6.27 -7.88
CA GLU A 245 -11.77 -4.81 -7.69
C GLU A 245 -12.02 -4.40 -6.22
N ASN A 246 -12.21 -5.37 -5.33
CA ASN A 246 -12.39 -5.14 -3.90
C ASN A 246 -11.16 -4.44 -3.28
N ALA A 247 -11.40 -3.38 -2.51
CA ALA A 247 -10.35 -2.57 -1.89
C ALA A 247 -9.47 -3.36 -0.92
N ASP A 248 -10.07 -4.20 -0.06
CA ASP A 248 -9.33 -4.98 0.94
C ASP A 248 -8.40 -5.98 0.27
N PHE A 249 -8.90 -6.64 -0.78
CA PHE A 249 -8.09 -7.53 -1.60
C PHE A 249 -6.92 -6.78 -2.26
N ILE A 250 -7.17 -5.63 -2.88
CA ILE A 250 -6.12 -4.85 -3.56
C ILE A 250 -5.03 -4.40 -2.58
N ILE A 251 -5.42 -3.90 -1.40
CA ILE A 251 -4.50 -3.46 -0.34
C ILE A 251 -3.67 -4.63 0.17
N TRP A 252 -4.26 -5.81 0.30
CA TRP A 252 -3.54 -7.02 0.69
C TRP A 252 -2.51 -7.45 -0.37
N MET A 253 -2.91 -7.47 -1.65
CA MET A 253 -2.06 -7.86 -2.78
C MET A 253 -0.86 -6.94 -3.02
N GLU A 254 -0.88 -5.72 -2.46
CA GLU A 254 0.28 -4.84 -2.37
C GLU A 254 1.23 -5.31 -1.26
N THR A 255 2.12 -6.24 -1.58
CA THR A 255 3.07 -6.82 -0.60
C THR A 255 3.95 -5.76 0.07
N SER A 256 4.09 -5.85 1.38
CA SER A 256 4.96 -5.01 2.20
C SER A 256 6.44 -5.38 2.06
N ALA A 257 7.32 -4.39 2.17
CA ALA A 257 8.77 -4.58 2.07
C ALA A 257 9.42 -5.07 3.39
N LEU A 258 8.76 -4.83 4.52
CA LEU A 258 9.22 -5.17 5.86
C LEU A 258 8.32 -6.25 6.48
N PRO A 259 8.84 -7.06 7.43
CA PRO A 259 8.04 -8.09 8.12
C PRO A 259 6.98 -7.50 9.06
N ASN A 260 7.27 -6.32 9.60
CA ASN A 260 6.35 -5.56 10.42
C ASN A 260 5.78 -4.46 9.53
N PHE A 261 4.49 -4.51 9.28
CA PHE A 261 3.84 -3.56 8.39
C PHE A 261 2.43 -3.27 8.83
N ARG A 262 1.92 -2.13 8.35
CA ARG A 262 0.53 -1.74 8.49
C ARG A 262 -0.10 -1.51 7.12
N LYS A 263 -1.38 -1.84 7.02
CA LYS A 263 -2.21 -1.69 5.82
C LYS A 263 -3.47 -0.92 6.19
N VAL A 264 -3.94 -0.09 5.28
CA VAL A 264 -5.17 0.67 5.51
C VAL A 264 -6.35 -0.30 5.54
N TYR A 265 -7.17 -0.22 6.57
CA TYR A 265 -8.46 -0.90 6.61
C TYR A 265 -9.54 0.04 6.08
N ARG A 266 -9.80 1.14 6.80
CA ARG A 266 -10.88 2.07 6.49
C ARG A 266 -10.46 3.51 6.75
N LYS A 267 -11.21 4.47 6.20
CA LYS A 267 -11.07 5.89 6.52
C LYS A 267 -12.37 6.41 7.12
N LEU A 268 -12.27 7.19 8.17
CA LEU A 268 -13.37 7.99 8.67
C LEU A 268 -13.47 9.21 7.75
N ARG A 269 -14.50 9.24 6.90
CA ARG A 269 -14.78 10.43 6.11
C ARG A 269 -15.68 11.34 6.91
N VAL A 270 -15.25 12.59 7.08
CA VAL A 270 -16.09 13.66 7.60
C VAL A 270 -17.19 13.95 6.58
N LEU A 271 -18.37 13.33 6.76
CA LEU A 271 -19.56 13.63 5.95
C LEU A 271 -20.43 14.67 6.68
N PRO A 272 -20.94 15.70 5.98
CA PRO A 272 -21.73 16.77 6.60
C PRO A 272 -23.09 16.33 7.17
N ALA A 273 -23.48 15.06 6.99
CA ALA A 273 -24.70 14.45 7.52
C ALA A 273 -24.50 13.59 8.78
N ASN A 274 -23.26 13.26 9.15
CA ASN A 274 -22.96 12.44 10.33
C ASN A 274 -22.55 13.33 11.50
N GLU A 275 -22.88 12.94 12.74
CA GLU A 275 -22.51 13.68 13.96
C GLU A 275 -21.00 13.76 14.21
N ASN A 276 -20.19 12.95 13.51
CA ASN A 276 -18.72 12.97 13.55
C ASN A 276 -18.12 13.99 12.56
N LYS A 277 -18.63 15.25 12.57
CA LYS A 277 -18.20 16.31 11.63
C LYS A 277 -16.76 16.78 11.80
N ASP A 278 -16.12 16.47 12.93
CA ASP A 278 -14.80 16.99 13.28
C ASP A 278 -13.74 15.90 13.49
N GLY A 279 -14.11 14.62 13.31
CA GLY A 279 -13.22 13.46 13.49
C GLY A 279 -13.63 12.57 14.67
N LEU A 280 -12.66 12.05 15.44
CA LEU A 280 -12.93 11.28 16.67
C LEU A 280 -12.71 12.16 17.91
N ASN A 281 -13.77 12.38 18.68
CA ASN A 281 -13.72 13.19 19.89
C ASN A 281 -13.08 12.43 21.06
N VAL A 282 -12.65 13.17 22.08
CA VAL A 282 -12.26 12.61 23.38
C VAL A 282 -13.44 11.82 23.96
N GLY A 283 -13.18 10.60 24.43
CA GLY A 283 -14.25 9.73 24.92
C GLY A 283 -13.84 8.28 25.07
N ARG A 284 -14.79 7.47 25.52
CA ARG A 284 -14.62 6.01 25.62
C ARG A 284 -15.09 5.36 24.33
N TYR A 285 -14.30 4.40 23.86
CA TYR A 285 -14.54 3.66 22.64
C TYR A 285 -14.40 2.17 22.94
N VAL A 286 -15.17 1.38 22.20
CA VAL A 286 -15.11 -0.08 22.26
C VAL A 286 -14.74 -0.58 20.87
N LEU A 287 -13.60 -1.26 20.77
CA LEU A 287 -13.19 -1.97 19.57
C LEU A 287 -13.66 -3.41 19.68
N GLU A 288 -14.46 -3.83 18.72
CA GLU A 288 -14.86 -5.22 18.52
C GLU A 288 -14.10 -5.79 17.33
N ILE A 289 -13.52 -6.96 17.54
CA ILE A 289 -12.69 -7.69 16.58
C ILE A 289 -13.29 -9.07 16.44
N VAL A 290 -13.58 -9.48 15.21
CA VAL A 290 -13.91 -10.88 14.92
C VAL A 290 -12.63 -11.54 14.43
N ASP A 291 -11.97 -12.24 15.35
CA ASP A 291 -10.72 -12.96 15.11
C ASP A 291 -11.04 -14.30 14.45
N THR A 292 -10.34 -14.56 13.36
CA THR A 292 -10.43 -15.79 12.60
C THR A 292 -9.20 -16.69 12.78
N GLU A 293 -8.71 -16.84 14.02
CA GLU A 293 -7.72 -17.83 14.54
C GLU A 293 -6.39 -17.99 13.77
N ARG A 294 -6.15 -17.25 12.68
CA ARG A 294 -5.00 -17.40 11.78
C ARG A 294 -3.98 -16.27 11.89
N ALA A 295 -4.37 -15.12 12.42
CA ALA A 295 -3.47 -14.00 12.64
C ALA A 295 -2.79 -14.16 14.01
N SER A 296 -1.65 -14.86 14.05
CA SER A 296 -0.97 -15.14 15.32
C SER A 296 -0.25 -13.94 15.95
N ASN A 297 -0.19 -12.77 15.30
CA ASN A 297 0.48 -11.53 15.77
C ASN A 297 -0.09 -10.27 15.07
N GLY A 298 -1.23 -9.75 15.54
CA GLY A 298 -1.95 -8.63 14.91
C GLY A 298 -2.12 -7.43 15.84
N PHE A 299 -1.93 -6.22 15.31
CA PHE A 299 -2.22 -4.96 16.00
C PHE A 299 -3.11 -4.04 15.15
N VAL A 300 -3.88 -3.18 15.79
CA VAL A 300 -4.68 -2.13 15.14
C VAL A 300 -4.08 -0.79 15.47
N ARG A 301 -4.07 0.13 14.50
CA ARG A 301 -3.63 1.50 14.72
C ARG A 301 -4.61 2.52 14.12
N LEU A 302 -5.02 3.49 14.92
CA LEU A 302 -5.74 4.67 14.48
C LEU A 302 -4.73 5.81 14.28
N GLN A 303 -4.78 6.46 13.13
CA GLN A 303 -3.87 7.57 12.82
C GLN A 303 -4.61 8.70 12.11
N THR A 304 -4.36 9.94 12.51
CA THR A 304 -4.81 11.10 11.73
C THR A 304 -3.94 11.26 10.48
N SER A 305 -4.59 11.45 9.33
CA SER A 305 -3.89 11.91 8.14
C SER A 305 -3.71 13.42 8.27
N ASN A 306 -2.52 13.88 8.65
CA ASN A 306 -2.15 15.29 8.55
C ASN A 306 -1.92 15.68 7.08
N ASN A 307 -2.96 15.55 6.24
CA ASN A 307 -2.99 16.17 4.92
C ASN A 307 -3.70 17.52 5.07
N LYS A 308 -2.94 18.53 5.49
CA LYS A 308 -3.25 19.94 5.22
C LYS A 308 -2.14 20.53 4.35
#